data_AF-A0A023BDP7-F1
#
_entry.id   AF-A0A023BDP7-F1
#
_cell.length_a   1.000
_cell.length_b   1.000
_cell.length_c   1.000
_cell.angle_alpha   90.00
_cell.angle_beta   90.00
_cell.angle_gamma   90.00
#
_symmetry.space_group_name_H-M   'P 1'
#
loop_
_entity.id
_entity.type
_entity.pdbx_description
1 polymer ?
#
loop_
_entity_poly.entity_id
_entity_poly.type
_entity_poly.pdbx_seq_one_letter_code
_entity_poly.pdbx_strand_id
1 'polypeptide(L)'
;VIIWHGSLINKWVESQYHLLPQYQNLKALLQLPQMHANLLLKSRIPCPKFISCNAGGSQERFILARVNPSSTHKQGAGYDSYGGAGDDGRGTAILTEDVNMKTFMDHLIKLSVSS
;
A
#
# COMPACT_ATOMS: atom_id res chain seq x y z
N VAL A 1 -3.65 9.89 -8.03
CA VAL A 1 -4.10 9.73 -6.63
C VAL A 1 -4.57 8.29 -6.47
N ILE A 2 -4.07 7.58 -5.46
CA ILE A 2 -4.46 6.18 -5.18
C ILE A 2 -5.09 6.12 -3.79
N ILE A 3 -6.24 5.48 -3.68
CA ILE A 3 -6.81 5.02 -2.41
C ILE A 3 -6.65 3.50 -2.38
N TRP A 4 -6.02 2.98 -1.33
CA TRP A 4 -5.80 1.55 -1.15
C TRP A 4 -6.46 1.09 0.16
N HIS A 5 -7.24 0.02 0.09
CA HIS A 5 -7.86 -0.62 1.25
C HIS A 5 -7.14 -1.90 1.60
N GLY A 6 -6.66 -2.00 2.85
CA GLY A 6 -6.10 -3.26 3.36
C GLY A 6 -7.12 -4.39 3.39
N SER A 7 -6.63 -5.63 3.45
CA SER A 7 -7.48 -6.84 3.37
C SER A 7 -8.62 -6.86 4.38
N LEU A 8 -8.35 -6.47 5.63
CA LEU A 8 -9.36 -6.39 6.70
C LEU A 8 -10.43 -5.32 6.41
N ILE A 9 -10.02 -4.11 6.02
CA ILE A 9 -10.94 -3.02 5.67
C ILE A 9 -11.79 -3.44 4.48
N ASN A 10 -11.19 -4.08 3.47
CA ASN A 10 -11.91 -4.56 2.30
C ASN A 10 -13.00 -5.57 2.70
N LYS A 11 -12.69 -6.52 3.60
CA LYS A 11 -13.68 -7.49 4.12
C LYS A 11 -14.85 -6.81 4.84
N TRP A 12 -14.58 -5.76 5.64
CA TRP A 12 -15.64 -4.99 6.31
C TRP A 12 -16.50 -4.18 5.33
N VAL A 13 -15.90 -3.66 4.27
CA VAL A 13 -16.63 -2.98 3.18
C VAL A 13 -17.51 -3.98 2.43
N GLU A 14 -16.97 -5.14 2.05
CA GLU A 14 -17.72 -6.22 1.38
C GLU A 14 -18.90 -6.70 2.23
N SER A 15 -18.69 -6.82 3.54
CA SER A 15 -19.73 -7.18 4.53
C SER A 15 -20.71 -6.05 4.84
N GLN A 16 -20.60 -4.90 4.15
CA GLN A 16 -21.50 -3.74 4.26
C GLN A 16 -21.62 -3.16 5.68
N TYR A 17 -20.61 -3.35 6.55
CA TYR A 17 -20.66 -2.86 7.93
C TYR A 17 -20.80 -1.33 8.00
N HIS A 18 -20.22 -0.61 7.05
CA HIS A 18 -20.30 0.84 6.95
C HIS A 18 -21.72 1.39 6.70
N LEU A 19 -22.70 0.54 6.36
CA LEU A 19 -24.11 0.93 6.23
C LEU A 19 -24.87 0.81 7.54
N LEU A 20 -24.34 0.05 8.50
CA LEU A 20 -24.99 -0.18 9.78
C LEU A 20 -24.79 1.04 10.70
N PRO A 21 -25.84 1.49 11.42
CA PRO A 21 -25.76 2.69 12.25
C PRO A 21 -24.72 2.56 13.38
N GLN A 22 -24.49 1.34 13.89
CA GLN A 22 -23.47 1.08 14.92
C GLN A 22 -22.03 1.28 14.44
N TYR A 23 -21.77 1.30 13.13
CA TYR A 23 -20.42 1.44 12.55
C TYR A 23 -20.27 2.76 11.77
N GLN A 24 -20.86 3.84 12.29
CA GLN A 24 -20.72 5.18 11.70
C GLN A 24 -19.26 5.65 11.61
N ASN A 25 -18.42 5.22 12.56
CA ASN A 25 -16.98 5.44 12.55
C ASN A 25 -16.29 4.83 11.30
N LEU A 26 -16.67 3.62 10.90
CA LEU A 26 -16.13 2.98 9.69
C LEU A 26 -16.55 3.75 8.43
N LYS A 27 -17.81 4.20 8.38
CA LYS A 27 -18.29 5.06 7.28
C LYS A 27 -17.47 6.35 7.17
N ALA A 28 -17.22 7.01 8.30
CA ALA A 28 -16.40 8.22 8.34
C ALA A 28 -14.95 7.92 7.89
N LEU A 29 -14.35 6.82 8.35
CA LEU A 29 -13.01 6.39 7.96
C LEU A 29 -12.88 6.19 6.45
N LEU A 30 -13.91 5.66 5.79
CA LEU A 30 -13.92 5.44 4.33
C LEU A 30 -14.15 6.73 3.53
N GLN A 31 -14.90 7.69 4.08
CA GLN A 31 -15.20 8.95 3.40
C GLN A 31 -14.03 9.94 3.41
N LEU A 32 -13.29 10.02 4.52
CA LEU A 32 -12.15 10.94 4.68
C LEU A 32 -11.14 10.88 3.53
N PRO A 33 -10.59 9.70 3.14
CA PRO A 33 -9.63 9.63 2.04
C PRO A 33 -10.24 10.01 0.69
N GLN A 34 -11.54 9.73 0.47
CA GLN A 34 -12.23 10.14 -0.76
C GLN A 34 -12.38 11.66 -0.85
N MET A 35 -12.69 12.33 0.25
CA MET A 35 -12.76 13.79 0.30
C MET A 35 -11.39 14.41 -0.02
N HIS A 36 -10.34 13.92 0.64
CA HIS A 36 -8.97 14.40 0.40
C HIS A 36 -8.50 14.14 -1.04
N ALA A 37 -8.83 12.96 -1.59
CA ALA A 37 -8.53 12.65 -2.98
C ALA A 37 -9.20 13.64 -3.94
N ASN A 38 -10.51 13.89 -3.77
CA ASN A 38 -11.25 14.83 -4.61
C ASN A 38 -10.66 16.25 -4.57
N LEU A 39 -10.20 16.71 -3.40
CA LEU A 39 -9.50 17.99 -3.28
C LEU A 39 -8.22 18.02 -4.13
N LEU A 40 -7.40 16.98 -4.05
CA LEU A 40 -6.16 16.84 -4.82
C LEU A 40 -6.37 16.68 -6.33
N LEU A 41 -7.51 16.12 -6.75
CA LEU A 41 -7.88 16.00 -8.17
C LEU A 41 -8.26 17.36 -8.75
N LYS A 42 -9.01 18.17 -8.00
CA LYS A 42 -9.48 19.49 -8.45
C LYS A 42 -8.37 20.54 -8.49
N SER A 43 -7.35 20.42 -7.64
CA SER A 43 -6.30 21.45 -7.52
C SER A 43 -5.13 21.31 -8.49
N ARG A 44 -4.99 20.19 -9.21
CA ARG A 44 -3.82 19.89 -10.04
C ARG A 44 -4.10 19.89 -11.53
N ILE A 45 -3.18 20.50 -12.30
CA ILE A 45 -3.20 20.54 -13.76
C ILE A 45 -1.85 19.99 -14.27
N PRO A 46 -1.83 18.94 -15.12
CA PRO A 46 -2.99 18.18 -15.61
C PRO A 46 -3.68 17.38 -14.49
N CYS A 47 -4.99 17.10 -14.67
CA CYS A 47 -5.76 16.32 -13.70
C CYS A 47 -5.13 14.93 -13.53
N PRO A 48 -4.71 14.54 -12.31
CA PRO A 48 -4.00 13.30 -12.11
C PRO A 48 -4.96 12.10 -12.16
N LYS A 49 -4.49 10.98 -12.70
CA LYS A 49 -5.26 9.72 -12.72
C LYS A 49 -5.67 9.31 -11.30
N PHE A 50 -6.95 8.98 -11.10
CA PHE A 50 -7.48 8.43 -9.86
C PHE A 50 -7.61 6.91 -9.95
N ILE A 51 -7.22 6.20 -8.88
CA ILE A 51 -7.33 4.74 -8.75
C ILE A 51 -7.82 4.43 -7.34
N SER A 52 -8.87 3.63 -7.22
CA SER A 52 -9.30 3.01 -5.97
C SER A 52 -9.06 1.52 -6.07
N CYS A 53 -8.32 0.95 -5.13
CA CYS A 53 -7.97 -0.46 -5.11
C CYS A 53 -7.96 -1.03 -3.69
N ASN A 54 -7.80 -2.35 -3.61
CA ASN A 54 -7.78 -3.14 -2.39
C ASN A 54 -6.62 -4.14 -2.42
N ALA A 55 -6.25 -4.66 -1.26
CA ALA A 55 -5.25 -5.71 -1.11
C ALA A 55 -5.62 -6.95 -1.93
N GLY A 56 -4.69 -7.47 -2.72
CA GLY A 56 -4.89 -8.59 -3.64
C GLY A 56 -5.59 -8.23 -4.96
N GLY A 57 -6.07 -7.00 -5.11
CA GLY A 57 -6.73 -6.54 -6.34
C GLY A 57 -5.74 -6.25 -7.47
N SER A 58 -6.16 -6.42 -8.73
CA SER A 58 -5.27 -6.23 -9.89
C SER A 58 -4.67 -4.81 -9.98
N GLN A 59 -5.38 -3.80 -9.48
CA GLN A 59 -4.96 -2.39 -9.47
C GLN A 59 -4.00 -2.08 -8.31
N GLU A 60 -3.77 -2.99 -7.36
CA GLU A 60 -2.80 -2.83 -6.27
C GLU A 60 -1.36 -2.70 -6.79
N ARG A 61 -1.05 -3.26 -7.96
CA ARG A 61 0.26 -3.12 -8.60
C ARG A 61 0.74 -1.68 -8.72
N PHE A 62 -0.17 -0.71 -8.85
CA PHE A 62 0.18 0.70 -8.93
C PHE A 62 0.79 1.25 -7.63
N ILE A 63 0.41 0.71 -6.46
CA ILE A 63 1.06 1.07 -5.20
C ILE A 63 2.30 0.21 -4.95
N LEU A 64 2.26 -1.09 -5.23
CA LEU A 64 3.40 -2.01 -5.02
C LEU A 64 4.65 -1.58 -5.81
N ALA A 65 4.48 -1.05 -7.02
CA ALA A 65 5.57 -0.55 -7.83
C ALA A 65 6.18 0.80 -7.35
N ARG A 66 5.63 1.42 -6.29
CA ARG A 66 6.07 2.73 -5.77
C ARG A 66 6.55 2.69 -4.33
N VAL A 67 6.34 1.59 -3.62
CA VAL A 67 6.76 1.42 -2.23
C VAL A 67 8.16 0.82 -2.17
N ASN A 68 8.87 1.11 -1.08
CA ASN A 68 10.20 0.54 -0.87
C ASN A 68 10.12 -0.98 -0.63
N PRO A 69 10.90 -1.81 -1.36
CA PRO A 69 10.91 -3.26 -1.18
C PRO A 69 11.69 -3.70 0.07
N SER A 70 11.26 -3.25 1.26
CA SER A 70 11.92 -3.60 2.54
C SER A 70 11.95 -5.10 2.81
N SER A 71 10.92 -5.82 2.36
CA SER A 71 10.87 -7.27 2.34
C SER A 71 10.58 -7.77 0.93
N THR A 72 11.46 -8.63 0.43
CA THR A 72 11.34 -9.28 -0.88
C THR A 72 11.38 -10.79 -0.71
N HIS A 73 11.06 -11.50 -1.78
CA HIS A 73 11.11 -12.96 -1.82
C HIS A 73 12.50 -13.56 -1.55
N LYS A 74 13.57 -12.77 -1.66
CA LYS A 74 14.94 -13.22 -1.42
C LYS A 74 15.25 -13.46 0.06
N GLN A 75 14.47 -12.88 0.97
CA GLN A 75 14.69 -12.98 2.42
C GLN A 75 14.15 -14.28 3.04
N GLY A 76 13.80 -15.29 2.22
CA GLY A 76 13.40 -16.61 2.71
C GLY A 76 12.00 -16.66 3.34
N ALA A 77 11.12 -15.71 3.03
CA ALA A 77 9.72 -15.83 3.36
C ALA A 77 9.11 -16.94 2.49
N GLY A 78 8.67 -18.03 3.12
CA GLY A 78 8.03 -19.15 2.45
C GLY A 78 6.84 -18.71 1.58
N TYR A 79 6.45 -19.60 0.67
CA TYR A 79 5.39 -19.39 -0.34
C TYR A 79 4.08 -18.83 0.25
N ASP A 80 3.77 -19.08 1.51
CA ASP A 80 2.56 -18.59 2.21
C ASP A 80 2.55 -17.06 2.47
N SER A 81 3.69 -16.38 2.28
CA SER A 81 3.80 -14.91 2.39
C SER A 81 3.46 -14.17 1.08
N TYR A 82 3.23 -14.92 0.00
CA TYR A 82 2.85 -14.37 -1.30
C TYR A 82 1.35 -14.12 -1.38
N GLY A 83 0.93 -12.87 -1.19
CA GLY A 83 -0.44 -12.43 -1.48
C GLY A 83 -1.51 -12.89 -0.48
N GLY A 84 -1.14 -13.68 0.54
CA GLY A 84 -2.00 -14.12 1.63
C GLY A 84 -1.82 -13.27 2.88
N ALA A 85 -2.93 -13.05 3.59
CA ALA A 85 -2.98 -12.39 4.89
C ALA A 85 -2.15 -13.17 5.93
N GLY A 86 -0.85 -12.91 5.99
CA GLY A 86 0.00 -13.29 7.12
C GLY A 86 -0.08 -12.22 8.20
N ASP A 87 -0.77 -12.55 9.28
CA ASP A 87 -0.91 -11.77 10.54
C ASP A 87 0.40 -11.72 11.35
N ASP A 88 1.55 -11.73 10.68
CA ASP A 88 2.85 -11.97 11.32
C ASP A 88 3.67 -10.67 11.52
N GLY A 89 3.01 -9.51 11.44
CA GLY A 89 3.65 -8.19 11.47
C GLY A 89 4.63 -7.92 10.31
N ARG A 90 4.81 -8.90 9.42
CA ARG A 90 5.61 -8.80 8.20
C ARG A 90 4.71 -8.26 7.09
N GLY A 91 4.99 -7.04 6.65
CA GLY A 91 4.27 -6.42 5.54
C GLY A 91 4.33 -7.27 4.26
N THR A 92 3.43 -7.00 3.31
CA THR A 92 3.36 -7.70 2.03
C THR A 92 4.73 -7.73 1.34
N ALA A 93 5.25 -8.94 1.07
CA ALA A 93 6.50 -9.10 0.34
C ALA A 93 6.34 -8.56 -1.09
N ILE A 94 7.25 -7.68 -1.50
CA ILE A 94 7.23 -7.09 -2.84
C ILE A 94 8.09 -7.94 -3.77
N LEU A 95 7.51 -8.33 -4.89
CA LEU A 95 8.15 -9.19 -5.87
C LEU A 95 8.96 -8.36 -6.85
N THR A 96 10.19 -8.07 -6.46
CA THR A 96 11.13 -7.30 -7.27
C THR A 96 12.56 -7.70 -6.97
N GLU A 97 13.42 -7.50 -7.96
CA GLU A 97 14.86 -7.59 -7.87
C GLU A 97 15.50 -6.26 -7.45
N ASP A 98 14.71 -5.19 -7.32
CA ASP A 98 15.17 -3.86 -6.89
C ASP A 98 15.81 -3.88 -5.50
N VAL A 99 16.77 -2.98 -5.31
CA VAL A 99 17.41 -2.75 -4.00
C VAL A 99 16.48 -1.95 -3.08
N ASN A 100 16.46 -2.31 -1.80
CA ASN A 100 15.75 -1.51 -0.81
C ASN A 100 16.57 -0.27 -0.41
N MET A 101 15.89 0.72 0.17
CA MET A 101 16.49 1.99 0.59
C MET A 101 17.65 1.80 1.57
N LYS A 102 17.59 0.81 2.48
CA LYS A 102 18.66 0.57 3.45
C LYS A 102 19.95 0.15 2.74
N THR A 103 19.87 -0.86 1.87
CA THR A 103 21.00 -1.32 1.07
C THR A 103 21.56 -0.18 0.22
N PHE A 104 20.71 0.62 -0.42
CA PHE A 104 21.15 1.81 -1.17
C PHE A 104 21.95 2.78 -0.28
N MET A 105 21.43 3.12 0.91
CA MET A 105 22.10 4.03 1.84
C MET A 105 23.42 3.46 2.37
N ASP A 106 23.49 2.15 2.66
CA ASP A 106 24.72 1.50 3.11
C ASP A 106 25.82 1.61 2.05
N HIS A 107 25.48 1.40 0.77
CA HIS A 107 26.42 1.59 -0.34
C HIS A 107 26.83 3.05 -0.52
N LEU A 108 25.89 3.98 -0.44
CA LEU A 108 26.15 5.41 -0.57
C LEU A 108 27.08 5.93 0.53
N ILE A 109 26.83 5.54 1.79
CA ILE A 109 27.66 5.91 2.95
C ILE A 109 29.08 5.39 2.75
N LYS A 110 29.22 4.10 2.40
CA LYS A 110 30.54 3.48 2.19
C LYS A 110 31.37 4.24 1.15
N LEU A 111 30.77 4.63 0.02
CA LEU A 111 31.46 5.39 -1.03
C LEU A 111 31.80 6.82 -0.61
N SER A 112 30.92 7.45 0.17
CA SER A 112 31.11 8.84 0.60
C SER A 112 32.25 9.00 1.62
N VAL A 113 32.48 8.00 2.48
CA VAL A 113 33.55 8.03 3.51
C VAL A 113 34.85 7.38 3.07
N SER A 114 34.92 6.81 1.87
CA SER A 114 36.13 6.17 1.33
C SER A 114 37.11 7.14 0.65
N SER A 115 36.92 8.46 0.83
CA SER A 115 37.88 9.50 0.40
C SER A 115 38.91 9.81 1.47
#